data_AF-A0A966DD88-F1
#
_entry.id   AF-A0A966DD88-F1
#
_cell.length_a   1.000
_cell.length_b   1.000
_cell.length_c   1.000
_cell.angle_alpha   90.00
_cell.angle_beta   90.00
_cell.angle_gamma   90.00
#
_symmetry.space_group_name_H-M   'P 1'
#
loop_
_entity.id
_entity.type
_entity.pdbx_description
1 polymer ?
#
loop_
_entity_poly.entity_id
_entity_poly.type
_entity_poly.pdbx_seq_one_letter_code
_entity_poly.pdbx_strand_id
1 'polypeptide(L)'
;MRFSIKRITSISIICVLVCMFFYNCNGSTNTNNNQNQNAYNGMYIGLLGKDSVFINAKSLDDNTFINPIISLNNNLIYDSKENESIFLLDNKNVRIIPIHANVGYIMLTTKDSPFIDKWFVILVNNKKVIKMAYVIKEFFNDIDNDGYYEIGGRELTDAVCLDCDSVLYQPFMMYKLDNHFEFDSILSRKMTKKTYGVYLGNHYVDTVLLEQSFTDWNNIKIGSRLE
;
A
#
# COMPACT_ATOMS: atom_id res chain seq x y z
N MET A 1 -17.40 -35.21 -69.14
CA MET A 1 -17.60 -34.19 -68.08
C MET A 1 -16.32 -34.15 -67.26
N ARG A 2 -15.32 -33.28 -67.45
CA ARG A 2 -15.20 -31.80 -67.51
C ARG A 2 -15.39 -31.09 -66.15
N PHE A 3 -14.28 -30.50 -65.70
CA PHE A 3 -14.05 -29.45 -64.68
C PHE A 3 -14.18 -29.88 -63.19
N SER A 4 -13.40 -29.36 -62.23
CA SER A 4 -12.51 -28.18 -62.22
C SER A 4 -11.48 -28.32 -61.08
N ILE A 5 -10.23 -27.92 -61.34
CA ILE A 5 -9.27 -27.51 -60.31
C ILE A 5 -9.65 -26.08 -59.88
N LYS A 6 -9.66 -25.80 -58.57
CA LYS A 6 -9.58 -24.43 -58.04
C LYS A 6 -8.49 -24.38 -56.96
N ARG A 7 -7.38 -23.74 -57.32
CA ARG A 7 -6.43 -23.13 -56.39
C ARG A 7 -7.16 -22.02 -55.63
N ILE A 8 -6.99 -21.98 -54.31
CA ILE A 8 -7.25 -20.77 -53.53
C ILE A 8 -5.91 -20.32 -52.94
N THR A 9 -5.68 -19.05 -53.20
CA THR A 9 -4.52 -18.21 -52.96
C THR A 9 -4.37 -17.83 -51.50
N SER A 10 -3.12 -17.89 -51.03
CA SER A 10 -2.46 -16.94 -50.13
C SER A 10 -3.30 -15.79 -49.57
N ILE A 11 -3.42 -15.75 -48.24
CA ILE A 11 -3.69 -14.53 -47.47
C ILE A 11 -2.53 -14.37 -46.48
N SER A 12 -1.66 -13.41 -46.81
CA SER A 12 -0.66 -12.84 -45.93
C SER A 12 -1.34 -11.83 -45.01
N ILE A 13 -1.35 -12.08 -43.71
CA ILE A 13 -1.59 -11.06 -42.69
C ILE A 13 -0.68 -11.40 -41.52
N ILE A 14 0.37 -10.62 -41.31
CA ILE A 14 0.79 -10.12 -39.99
C ILE A 14 1.59 -8.84 -40.28
N CYS A 15 0.91 -7.74 -40.03
CA CYS A 15 1.46 -6.41 -39.81
C CYS A 15 1.44 -6.18 -38.28
N VAL A 16 2.11 -5.12 -37.82
CA VAL A 16 2.39 -4.67 -36.42
C VAL A 16 3.78 -5.16 -35.98
N LEU A 17 4.89 -4.44 -36.22
CA LEU A 17 5.26 -3.07 -35.82
C LEU A 17 5.15 -2.82 -34.32
N VAL A 18 6.27 -2.92 -33.58
CA VAL A 18 6.65 -1.93 -32.56
C VAL A 18 8.18 -1.92 -32.43
N CYS A 19 8.76 -0.77 -32.77
CA CYS A 19 10.13 -0.40 -32.42
C CYS A 19 10.23 -0.19 -30.90
N MET A 20 11.24 -0.73 -30.25
CA MET A 20 11.86 -0.06 -29.09
C MET A 20 13.38 -0.12 -29.22
N PHE A 21 13.92 1.02 -29.63
CA PHE A 21 15.24 1.49 -29.24
C PHE A 21 15.29 1.64 -27.71
N PHE A 22 16.42 1.34 -27.09
CA PHE A 22 17.23 2.24 -26.22
C PHE A 22 18.50 1.45 -25.83
N TYR A 23 19.65 1.79 -26.43
CA TYR A 23 20.69 2.64 -25.85
C TYR A 23 21.37 2.03 -24.61
N ASN A 24 22.62 1.60 -24.80
CA ASN A 24 23.62 1.61 -23.73
C ASN A 24 24.91 2.18 -24.33
N CYS A 25 25.12 3.48 -24.12
CA CYS A 25 26.36 4.16 -24.43
C CYS A 25 26.86 4.92 -23.19
N ASN A 26 28.08 4.55 -22.82
CA ASN A 26 29.12 5.32 -22.15
C ASN A 26 28.88 5.87 -20.74
N GLY A 27 29.64 5.26 -19.82
CA GLY A 27 30.09 5.93 -18.63
C GLY A 27 30.98 7.14 -18.97
N SER A 28 30.74 8.22 -18.24
CA SER A 28 31.64 9.36 -18.11
C SER A 28 31.79 9.64 -16.62
N THR A 29 33.01 9.49 -16.12
CA THR A 29 33.44 9.95 -14.79
C THR A 29 33.88 11.41 -14.82
N ASN A 30 33.79 12.07 -13.66
CA ASN A 30 34.12 13.46 -13.32
C ASN A 30 33.03 14.49 -13.72
N THR A 31 32.63 15.44 -12.88
CA THR A 31 33.40 16.20 -11.88
C THR A 31 32.45 16.87 -10.87
N ASN A 32 32.95 17.16 -9.68
CA ASN A 32 32.34 17.98 -8.62
C ASN A 32 31.41 19.09 -9.12
N ASN A 33 30.24 19.21 -8.48
CA ASN A 33 29.67 20.51 -8.10
C ASN A 33 28.53 20.33 -7.10
N ASN A 34 28.56 21.18 -6.07
CA ASN A 34 27.49 21.41 -5.10
C ASN A 34 26.10 21.23 -5.70
N GLN A 35 25.43 20.12 -5.37
CA GLN A 35 24.00 20.02 -5.53
C GLN A 35 23.39 20.17 -4.15
N ASN A 36 22.67 21.27 -3.95
CA ASN A 36 21.48 21.27 -3.11
C ASN A 36 20.65 20.03 -3.48
N GLN A 37 20.79 18.95 -2.72
CA GLN A 37 20.03 17.70 -2.87
C GLN A 37 18.58 17.89 -2.34
N ASN A 38 17.89 18.92 -2.83
CA ASN A 38 16.46 19.15 -2.61
C ASN A 38 15.65 18.87 -3.88
N ALA A 39 16.20 18.11 -4.83
CA ALA A 39 15.48 17.73 -6.04
C ALA A 39 14.59 16.52 -5.75
N TYR A 40 13.30 16.79 -5.51
CA TYR A 40 12.23 15.80 -5.47
C TYR A 40 12.06 15.16 -6.85
N ASN A 41 12.85 14.13 -7.16
CA ASN A 41 12.57 13.27 -8.31
C ASN A 41 11.56 12.23 -7.89
N GLY A 42 10.32 12.37 -8.37
CA GLY A 42 9.22 11.49 -8.02
C GLY A 42 9.50 10.04 -8.40
N MET A 43 9.44 9.16 -7.41
CA MET A 43 9.47 7.72 -7.61
C MET A 43 8.14 7.31 -8.26
N TYR A 44 8.22 6.69 -9.45
CA TYR A 44 7.08 6.00 -10.04
C TYR A 44 6.85 4.67 -9.31
N ILE A 45 5.60 4.39 -8.96
CA ILE A 45 5.27 3.24 -8.11
C ILE A 45 4.37 2.25 -8.84
N GLY A 46 3.55 2.73 -9.77
CA GLY A 46 2.65 1.89 -10.53
C GLY A 46 1.47 2.66 -11.11
N LEU A 47 0.42 1.92 -11.45
CA LEU A 47 -0.82 2.45 -12.00
C LEU A 47 -1.97 2.23 -11.03
N LEU A 48 -2.80 3.26 -10.84
CA LEU A 48 -4.12 3.14 -10.27
C LEU A 48 -5.14 3.39 -11.39
N GLY A 49 -5.70 2.31 -11.92
CA GLY A 49 -6.49 2.37 -13.15
C GLY A 49 -5.62 2.79 -14.34
N LYS A 50 -5.85 3.99 -14.86
CA LYS A 50 -5.06 4.58 -15.97
C LYS A 50 -4.08 5.67 -15.51
N ASP A 51 -4.13 6.06 -14.24
CA ASP A 51 -3.30 7.13 -13.72
C ASP A 51 -2.00 6.57 -13.13
N SER A 52 -0.87 7.20 -13.47
CA SER A 52 0.43 6.88 -12.89
C SER A 52 0.52 7.41 -11.47
N VAL A 53 0.96 6.58 -10.53
CA VAL A 53 1.16 6.97 -9.14
C VAL A 53 2.62 7.35 -8.93
N PHE A 54 2.85 8.56 -8.42
CA PHE A 54 4.17 9.06 -8.06
C PHE A 54 4.24 9.41 -6.58
N ILE A 55 5.39 9.14 -5.96
CA ILE A 55 5.74 9.67 -4.64
C ILE A 55 6.96 10.55 -4.76
N ASN A 56 6.80 11.80 -4.32
CA ASN A 56 7.89 12.72 -4.06
C ASN A 56 8.11 12.76 -2.56
N ALA A 57 9.33 12.51 -2.09
CA ALA A 57 9.65 12.60 -0.67
C ALA A 57 11.07 13.13 -0.49
N LYS A 58 11.37 13.67 0.69
CA LYS A 58 12.73 14.10 1.02
C LYS A 58 13.47 12.89 1.60
N SER A 59 14.57 12.49 0.95
CA SER A 59 15.44 11.42 1.48
C SER A 59 16.12 11.90 2.77
N LEU A 60 16.12 11.03 3.78
CA LEU A 60 16.88 11.17 5.01
C LEU A 60 18.15 10.30 4.94
N ASP A 61 18.03 9.08 4.42
CA ASP A 61 19.13 8.18 4.05
C ASP A 61 18.75 7.35 2.80
N ASP A 62 19.57 6.36 2.44
CA ASP A 62 19.42 5.53 1.24
C ASP A 62 18.02 4.89 1.08
N ASN A 63 17.34 4.58 2.18
CA ASN A 63 16.07 3.85 2.16
C ASN A 63 14.95 4.53 2.95
N THR A 64 15.25 5.62 3.67
CA THR A 64 14.27 6.34 4.48
C THR A 64 13.95 7.71 3.92
N PHE A 65 12.68 8.04 3.99
CA PHE A 65 12.13 9.24 3.40
C PHE A 65 11.15 9.89 4.36
N ILE A 66 11.13 11.21 4.36
CA ILE A 66 10.18 12.01 5.12
C ILE A 66 9.35 12.86 4.18
N ASN A 67 8.20 13.30 4.67
CA ASN A 67 7.30 14.20 3.96
C ASN A 67 6.84 13.67 2.58
N PRO A 68 6.33 12.43 2.45
CA PRO A 68 5.79 11.95 1.19
C PRO A 68 4.63 12.82 0.68
N ILE A 69 4.71 13.12 -0.60
CA ILE A 69 3.72 13.77 -1.42
C ILE A 69 3.32 12.78 -2.51
N ILE A 70 2.07 12.37 -2.51
CA ILE A 70 1.54 11.39 -3.47
C ILE A 70 0.73 12.12 -4.52
N SER A 71 1.01 11.84 -5.79
CA SER A 71 0.24 12.35 -6.91
C SER A 71 -0.21 11.25 -7.87
N LEU A 72 -1.39 11.47 -8.46
CA LEU A 72 -1.90 10.70 -9.60
C LEU A 72 -1.72 11.51 -10.87
N ASN A 73 -0.78 11.07 -11.71
CA ASN A 73 -0.11 11.88 -12.72
C ASN A 73 0.42 13.16 -12.04
N ASN A 74 -0.23 14.28 -12.28
CA ASN A 74 0.13 15.59 -11.73
C ASN A 74 -0.88 16.11 -10.68
N ASN A 75 -1.90 15.33 -10.34
CA ASN A 75 -2.89 15.71 -9.33
C ASN A 75 -2.40 15.28 -7.95
N LEU A 76 -2.14 16.25 -7.07
CA LEU A 76 -1.84 16.00 -5.67
C LEU A 76 -3.03 15.34 -4.99
N ILE A 77 -2.81 14.20 -4.34
CA ILE A 77 -3.85 13.50 -3.57
C ILE A 77 -3.54 13.43 -2.07
N TYR A 78 -2.26 13.46 -1.70
CA TYR A 78 -1.82 13.41 -0.31
C TYR A 78 -0.53 14.19 -0.14
N ASP A 79 -0.43 14.97 0.93
CA ASP A 79 0.76 15.73 1.32
C ASP A 79 0.94 15.58 2.83
N SER A 80 2.05 14.97 3.25
CA SER A 80 2.29 14.70 4.66
C SER A 80 3.04 15.82 5.39
N LYS A 81 3.15 17.04 4.83
CA LYS A 81 3.91 18.17 5.43
C LYS A 81 3.63 18.47 6.90
N GLU A 82 2.53 18.00 7.47
CA GLU A 82 2.19 18.15 8.90
C GLU A 82 2.56 16.92 9.75
N ASN A 83 2.89 15.79 9.13
CA ASN A 83 3.22 14.52 9.76
C ASN A 83 4.65 14.12 9.38
N GLU A 84 5.61 14.31 10.29
CA GLU A 84 7.03 13.98 10.14
C GLU A 84 7.32 12.47 10.07
N SER A 85 6.37 11.65 9.62
CA SER A 85 6.54 10.21 9.58
C SER A 85 7.64 9.80 8.60
N ILE A 86 8.50 8.90 9.05
CA ILE A 86 9.57 8.28 8.28
C ILE A 86 9.00 7.06 7.58
N PHE A 87 9.16 7.02 6.26
CA PHE A 87 8.70 5.94 5.39
C PHE A 87 9.88 5.20 4.75
N LEU A 88 9.67 3.91 4.50
CA LEU A 88 10.53 3.10 3.64
C LEU A 88 9.91 3.09 2.24
N LEU A 89 10.58 3.71 1.27
CA LEU A 89 10.07 3.80 -0.10
C LEU A 89 10.93 2.95 -1.03
N ASP A 90 10.58 1.67 -1.12
CA ASP A 90 11.13 0.71 -2.08
C ASP A 90 10.05 -0.26 -2.59
N ASN A 91 10.39 -1.12 -3.53
CA ASN A 91 9.45 -2.07 -4.16
C ASN A 91 8.86 -3.11 -3.20
N LYS A 92 9.40 -3.30 -1.99
CA LYS A 92 8.88 -4.19 -0.95
C LYS A 92 8.05 -3.45 0.08
N ASN A 93 8.30 -2.16 0.25
CA ASN A 93 7.71 -1.30 1.26
C ASN A 93 6.65 -0.34 0.72
N VAL A 94 6.33 -0.47 -0.57
CA VAL A 94 5.22 0.21 -1.23
C VAL A 94 4.38 -0.79 -2.02
N ARG A 95 3.05 -0.64 -1.94
CA ARG A 95 2.07 -1.44 -2.70
C ARG A 95 0.98 -0.55 -3.27
N ILE A 96 0.51 -0.89 -4.48
CA ILE A 96 -0.69 -0.32 -5.08
C ILE A 96 -1.62 -1.47 -5.44
N ILE A 97 -2.86 -1.38 -4.97
CA ILE A 97 -3.89 -2.38 -5.24
C ILE A 97 -5.05 -1.70 -5.96
N PRO A 98 -5.12 -1.82 -7.30
CA PRO A 98 -6.26 -1.35 -8.05
C PRO A 98 -7.46 -2.27 -7.79
N ILE A 99 -8.59 -1.70 -7.39
CA ILE A 99 -9.85 -2.44 -7.23
C ILE A 99 -10.66 -2.35 -8.53
N HIS A 100 -10.86 -1.12 -9.02
CA HIS A 100 -11.39 -0.87 -10.35
C HIS A 100 -10.89 0.49 -10.88
N ALA A 101 -11.38 0.94 -12.04
CA ALA A 101 -10.78 2.04 -12.82
C ALA A 101 -10.44 3.33 -12.05
N ASN A 102 -11.18 3.67 -10.99
CA ASN A 102 -10.99 4.91 -10.23
C ASN A 102 -10.82 4.68 -8.72
N VAL A 103 -10.78 3.44 -8.26
CA VAL A 103 -10.69 3.09 -6.83
C VAL A 103 -9.52 2.16 -6.59
N GLY A 104 -8.76 2.45 -5.55
CA GLY A 104 -7.88 1.48 -4.96
C GLY A 104 -6.99 2.04 -3.87
N TYR A 105 -6.03 1.22 -3.48
CA TYR A 105 -5.24 1.43 -2.29
C TYR A 105 -3.79 1.74 -2.63
N ILE A 106 -3.23 2.70 -1.92
CA ILE A 106 -1.78 2.95 -1.87
C ILE A 106 -1.34 2.63 -0.45
N MET A 107 -0.35 1.76 -0.31
CA MET A 107 0.15 1.34 1.00
C MET A 107 1.64 1.61 1.11
N LEU A 108 2.02 2.26 2.20
CA LEU A 108 3.39 2.64 2.50
C LEU A 108 3.81 2.05 3.83
N THR A 109 5.06 1.64 3.96
CA THR A 109 5.59 1.16 5.24
C THR A 109 6.21 2.33 6.01
N THR A 110 5.81 2.50 7.26
CA THR A 110 6.44 3.43 8.19
C THR A 110 7.61 2.79 8.92
N LYS A 111 8.64 3.56 9.23
CA LYS A 111 9.78 3.14 10.07
C LYS A 111 9.65 3.64 11.51
N ASP A 112 8.74 4.56 11.77
CA ASP A 112 8.55 5.13 13.10
C ASP A 112 7.76 4.20 14.01
N SER A 113 8.21 4.09 15.25
CA SER A 113 7.42 3.51 16.33
C SER A 113 6.20 4.41 16.63
N PRO A 114 5.01 3.86 16.92
CA PRO A 114 4.68 2.44 17.10
C PRO A 114 4.17 1.75 15.83
N PHE A 115 4.45 2.29 14.64
CA PHE A 115 3.88 1.83 13.36
C PHE A 115 4.86 1.04 12.49
N ILE A 116 5.99 0.59 13.05
CA ILE A 116 7.06 -0.09 12.30
C ILE A 116 6.60 -1.40 11.64
N ASP A 117 5.59 -2.05 12.20
CA ASP A 117 4.97 -3.29 11.73
C ASP A 117 3.64 -3.05 10.99
N LYS A 118 3.33 -1.79 10.65
CA LYS A 118 2.06 -1.41 10.00
C LYS A 118 2.25 -0.82 8.62
N TRP A 119 1.29 -1.10 7.76
CA TRP A 119 1.03 -0.37 6.54
C TRP A 119 0.26 0.91 6.87
N PHE A 120 0.76 2.05 6.39
CA PHE A 120 -0.06 3.24 6.18
C PHE A 120 -0.85 3.07 4.88
N VAL A 121 -2.15 2.86 5.01
CA VAL A 121 -3.07 2.55 3.92
C VAL A 121 -3.84 3.80 3.55
N ILE A 122 -3.87 4.13 2.25
CA ILE A 122 -4.60 5.26 1.69
C ILE A 122 -5.59 4.72 0.66
N LEU A 123 -6.88 4.85 0.94
CA LEU A 123 -7.93 4.56 -0.02
C LEU A 123 -8.17 5.79 -0.89
N VAL A 124 -7.98 5.62 -2.18
CA VAL A 124 -8.19 6.65 -3.19
C VAL A 124 -9.40 6.28 -4.03
N ASN A 125 -10.31 7.23 -4.22
CA ASN A 125 -11.45 7.12 -5.12
C ASN A 125 -11.59 8.41 -5.92
N ASN A 126 -11.69 8.30 -7.24
CA ASN A 126 -11.83 9.44 -8.16
C ASN A 126 -10.77 10.53 -7.89
N LYS A 127 -9.52 10.12 -7.72
CA LYS A 127 -8.36 11.00 -7.45
C LYS A 127 -8.46 11.79 -6.14
N LYS A 128 -9.23 11.31 -5.17
CA LYS A 128 -9.33 11.88 -3.83
C LYS A 128 -9.04 10.81 -2.80
N VAL A 129 -8.33 11.18 -1.74
CA VAL A 129 -8.23 10.33 -0.55
C VAL A 129 -9.57 10.35 0.16
N ILE A 130 -10.12 9.18 0.43
CA ILE A 130 -11.37 9.02 1.19
C ILE A 130 -11.10 8.48 2.58
N LYS A 131 -10.05 7.66 2.75
CA LYS A 131 -9.73 7.04 4.04
C LYS A 131 -8.24 6.82 4.18
N MET A 132 -7.75 6.97 5.41
CA MET A 132 -6.38 6.63 5.81
C MET A 132 -6.45 5.72 7.03
N ALA A 133 -5.56 4.73 7.10
CA ALA A 133 -5.56 3.73 8.15
C ALA A 133 -4.15 3.19 8.41
N TYR A 134 -3.92 2.65 9.61
CA TYR A 134 -2.71 1.89 9.95
C TYR A 134 -3.05 0.43 10.20
N VAL A 135 -2.55 -0.47 9.37
CA VAL A 135 -2.95 -1.88 9.38
C VAL A 135 -1.73 -2.76 9.53
N ILE A 136 -1.82 -3.79 10.37
CA ILE A 136 -0.72 -4.73 10.61
C ILE A 136 -0.25 -5.37 9.29
N LYS A 137 1.06 -5.36 9.04
CA LYS A 137 1.72 -5.81 7.81
C LYS A 137 2.07 -7.33 7.85
N GLU A 138 1.23 -8.16 8.45
CA GLU A 138 1.50 -9.60 8.59
C GLU A 138 0.94 -10.41 7.40
N PHE A 139 -0.34 -10.22 7.09
CA PHE A 139 -1.04 -10.88 6.00
C PHE A 139 -1.32 -9.89 4.87
N PHE A 140 -1.16 -10.38 3.63
CA PHE A 140 -1.48 -9.64 2.42
C PHE A 140 -1.74 -10.61 1.25
N ASN A 141 -2.95 -11.17 1.21
CA ASN A 141 -3.38 -12.11 0.17
C ASN A 141 -4.90 -12.26 0.19
N ASP A 142 -5.47 -12.81 -0.88
CA ASP A 142 -6.82 -13.36 -0.89
C ASP A 142 -6.80 -14.68 -0.08
N ILE A 143 -7.33 -14.66 1.14
CA ILE A 143 -7.28 -15.76 2.11
C ILE A 143 -8.48 -16.69 1.96
N ASP A 144 -9.65 -16.15 1.64
CA ASP A 144 -10.89 -16.92 1.53
C ASP A 144 -11.32 -17.22 0.09
N ASN A 145 -10.56 -16.74 -0.89
CA ASN A 145 -10.73 -16.93 -2.35
C ASN A 145 -12.00 -16.28 -2.88
N ASP A 146 -12.39 -15.13 -2.31
CA ASP A 146 -13.54 -14.35 -2.78
C ASP A 146 -13.17 -13.30 -3.84
N GLY A 147 -11.88 -13.24 -4.22
CA GLY A 147 -11.35 -12.34 -5.23
C GLY A 147 -10.87 -11.00 -4.70
N TYR A 148 -10.97 -10.77 -3.39
CA TYR A 148 -10.47 -9.57 -2.73
C TYR A 148 -9.20 -9.88 -1.93
N TYR A 149 -8.39 -8.86 -1.68
CA TYR A 149 -7.21 -9.02 -0.84
C TYR A 149 -7.58 -8.72 0.61
N GLU A 150 -7.14 -9.57 1.53
CA GLU A 150 -7.16 -9.26 2.95
C GLU A 150 -5.79 -8.81 3.43
N ILE A 151 -5.83 -7.82 4.32
CA ILE A 151 -4.67 -7.26 5.00
C ILE A 151 -4.90 -7.24 6.50
N GLY A 152 -3.86 -7.47 7.28
CA GLY A 152 -3.99 -7.42 8.73
C GLY A 152 -3.11 -8.45 9.43
N GLY A 153 -3.45 -8.73 10.68
CA GLY A 153 -2.67 -9.62 11.52
C GLY A 153 -3.02 -9.48 12.99
N ARG A 154 -2.08 -9.86 13.85
CA ARG A 154 -2.18 -9.65 15.29
C ARG A 154 -1.07 -8.70 15.74
N GLU A 155 -1.37 -7.81 16.69
CA GLU A 155 -0.35 -6.91 17.23
C GLU A 155 0.80 -7.74 17.82
N LEU A 156 2.04 -7.32 17.62
CA LEU A 156 3.16 -7.93 18.33
C LEU A 156 3.21 -7.32 19.74
N THR A 157 3.17 -8.15 20.79
CA THR A 157 3.53 -7.66 22.13
C THR A 157 5.03 -7.64 22.29
N ASP A 158 5.59 -6.47 22.57
CA ASP A 158 6.98 -6.35 23.03
C ASP A 158 7.17 -6.89 24.46
N ALA A 159 6.08 -7.02 25.22
CA ALA A 159 6.09 -7.52 26.60
C ALA A 159 5.91 -9.04 26.64
N VAL A 160 7.01 -9.78 26.46
CA VAL A 160 7.07 -11.17 26.93
C VAL A 160 7.14 -11.11 28.46
N CYS A 161 6.07 -11.52 29.15
CA CYS A 161 6.19 -11.74 30.59
C CYS A 161 7.10 -12.97 30.80
N LEU A 162 8.34 -12.72 31.23
CA LEU A 162 9.37 -13.75 31.38
C LEU A 162 9.03 -14.83 32.41
N ASP A 163 8.09 -14.56 33.32
CA ASP A 163 7.68 -15.46 34.42
C ASP A 163 6.17 -15.75 34.45
N CYS A 164 5.44 -15.49 33.36
CA CYS A 164 4.02 -15.83 33.27
C CYS A 164 3.81 -17.06 32.38
N ASP A 165 3.14 -18.08 32.90
CA ASP A 165 2.57 -19.19 32.08
C ASP A 165 1.39 -18.75 31.20
N SER A 166 1.23 -17.43 30.97
CA SER A 166 0.10 -16.84 30.25
C SER A 166 0.57 -16.18 28.96
N VAL A 167 0.06 -16.67 27.84
CA VAL A 167 0.15 -15.95 26.56
C VAL A 167 -0.92 -14.86 26.56
N LEU A 168 -0.55 -13.62 26.22
CA LEU A 168 -1.53 -12.55 26.06
C LEU A 168 -2.46 -12.89 24.88
N TYR A 169 -3.77 -12.94 25.11
CA TYR A 169 -4.73 -13.11 24.05
C TYR A 169 -4.77 -11.86 23.16
N GLN A 170 -4.40 -12.02 21.89
CA GLN A 170 -4.48 -10.97 20.88
C GLN A 170 -5.24 -11.50 19.67
N PRO A 171 -6.47 -11.01 19.42
CA PRO A 171 -7.22 -11.44 18.26
C PRO A 171 -6.58 -10.95 16.97
N PHE A 172 -6.76 -11.72 15.90
CA PHE A 172 -6.48 -11.26 14.55
C PHE A 172 -7.43 -10.12 14.18
N MET A 173 -6.89 -9.10 13.53
CA MET A 173 -7.64 -8.01 12.92
C MET A 173 -7.37 -8.03 11.42
N MET A 174 -8.32 -8.55 10.66
CA MET A 174 -8.27 -8.67 9.21
C MET A 174 -9.21 -7.67 8.58
N TYR A 175 -8.77 -7.06 7.49
CA TYR A 175 -9.53 -6.08 6.71
C TYR A 175 -9.56 -6.50 5.26
N LYS A 176 -10.74 -6.39 4.67
CA LYS A 176 -10.98 -6.64 3.26
C LYS A 176 -10.73 -5.37 2.45
N LEU A 177 -9.97 -5.51 1.37
CA LEU A 177 -9.69 -4.45 0.40
C LEU A 177 -10.66 -4.56 -0.79
N ASP A 178 -11.88 -4.05 -0.64
CA ASP A 178 -12.87 -3.92 -1.71
C ASP A 178 -13.08 -2.43 -2.05
N ASN A 179 -14.25 -2.03 -2.53
CA ASN A 179 -14.64 -0.63 -2.73
C ASN A 179 -14.59 0.19 -1.43
N HIS A 180 -14.68 -0.49 -0.29
CA HIS A 180 -14.53 0.08 1.04
C HIS A 180 -13.47 -0.69 1.82
N PHE A 181 -12.74 0.04 2.68
CA PHE A 181 -11.86 -0.57 3.65
C PHE A 181 -12.69 -1.05 4.84
N GLU A 182 -12.97 -2.35 4.89
CA GLU A 182 -13.92 -2.98 5.81
C GLU A 182 -13.24 -3.99 6.74
N PHE A 183 -13.63 -3.98 8.01
CA PHE A 183 -13.19 -5.00 8.97
C PHE A 183 -13.89 -6.34 8.68
N ASP A 184 -13.12 -7.36 8.35
CA ASP A 184 -13.64 -8.70 8.15
C ASP A 184 -13.71 -9.46 9.47
N SER A 185 -14.85 -9.33 10.14
CA SER A 185 -15.12 -10.01 11.41
C SER A 185 -15.14 -11.54 11.30
N ILE A 186 -15.53 -12.09 10.15
CA ILE A 186 -15.68 -13.53 9.95
C ILE A 186 -14.28 -14.14 9.84
N LEU A 187 -13.43 -13.60 8.98
CA LEU A 187 -12.07 -14.08 8.81
C LEU A 187 -11.23 -13.82 10.07
N SER A 188 -11.34 -12.63 10.67
CA SER A 188 -10.67 -12.31 11.94
C SER A 188 -10.98 -13.33 13.03
N ARG A 189 -12.26 -13.69 13.19
CA ARG A 189 -12.69 -14.71 14.15
C ARG A 189 -12.18 -16.11 13.78
N LYS A 190 -12.21 -16.47 12.50
CA LYS A 190 -11.73 -17.76 12.00
C LYS A 190 -10.23 -17.93 12.28
N MET A 191 -9.42 -16.92 11.96
CA MET A 191 -7.97 -16.92 12.19
C MET A 191 -7.65 -16.95 13.68
N THR A 192 -8.35 -16.17 14.49
CA THR A 192 -8.17 -16.17 15.96
C THR A 192 -8.49 -17.54 16.56
N LYS A 193 -9.62 -18.15 16.19
CA LYS A 193 -9.97 -19.51 16.66
C LYS A 193 -8.98 -20.56 16.18
N LYS A 194 -8.41 -20.42 14.98
CA LYS A 194 -7.38 -21.34 14.49
C LYS A 194 -6.14 -21.33 15.38
N THR A 195 -5.78 -20.17 15.94
CA THR A 195 -4.60 -20.02 16.81
C THR A 195 -4.90 -20.37 18.27
N TYR A 196 -5.99 -19.88 18.85
CA TYR A 196 -6.27 -20.02 20.28
C TYR A 196 -7.36 -21.04 20.62
N GLY A 197 -8.02 -21.65 19.63
CA GLY A 197 -9.20 -22.52 19.81
C GLY A 197 -10.49 -21.77 20.16
N VAL A 198 -10.40 -20.52 20.63
CA VAL A 198 -11.52 -19.68 21.05
C VAL A 198 -11.38 -18.26 20.50
N TYR A 199 -12.50 -17.54 20.42
CA TYR A 199 -12.54 -16.10 20.15
C TYR A 199 -13.25 -15.42 21.31
N LEU A 200 -12.52 -14.61 22.06
CA LEU A 200 -13.00 -13.88 23.24
C LEU A 200 -13.50 -12.46 22.90
N GLY A 201 -13.54 -12.10 21.61
CA GLY A 201 -13.88 -10.75 21.16
C GLY A 201 -12.64 -9.88 20.94
N ASN A 202 -12.88 -8.63 20.56
CA ASN A 202 -11.88 -7.57 20.49
C ASN A 202 -12.13 -6.62 21.67
N HIS A 203 -11.18 -6.51 22.59
CA HIS A 203 -11.26 -5.54 23.70
C HIS A 203 -10.79 -4.13 23.30
N TYR A 204 -10.24 -3.97 22.10
CA TYR A 204 -9.81 -2.69 21.56
C TYR A 204 -10.90 -2.10 20.67
N VAL A 205 -11.20 -0.81 20.91
CA VAL A 205 -11.85 0.04 19.91
C VAL A 205 -10.91 0.08 18.71
N ASP A 206 -11.45 -0.20 17.53
CA ASP A 206 -10.71 -0.20 16.27
C ASP A 206 -10.12 1.19 16.02
N THR A 207 -8.89 1.42 16.48
CA THR A 207 -8.16 2.69 16.31
C THR A 207 -7.63 2.85 14.88
N VAL A 208 -7.83 1.84 14.03
CA VAL A 208 -7.35 1.81 12.63
C VAL A 208 -8.19 2.74 11.75
N LEU A 209 -9.43 3.05 12.15
CA LEU A 209 -10.35 3.84 11.35
C LEU A 209 -10.38 5.31 11.79
N LEU A 210 -9.37 6.09 11.39
CA LEU A 210 -9.55 7.54 11.27
C LEU A 210 -10.29 7.80 9.95
N GLU A 211 -11.61 7.68 9.99
CA GLU A 211 -12.45 8.10 8.87
C GLU A 211 -12.38 9.63 8.76
N GLN A 212 -11.94 10.13 7.61
CA GLN A 212 -11.73 11.57 7.37
C GLN A 212 -13.06 12.33 7.21
N SER A 213 -14.08 12.01 8.01
CA SER A 213 -15.26 12.84 8.13
C SER A 213 -14.99 13.88 9.23
N PHE A 214 -14.59 15.08 8.82
CA PHE A 214 -14.58 16.32 9.63
C PHE A 214 -13.56 16.44 10.79
N THR A 215 -12.47 15.69 10.81
CA THR A 215 -11.44 15.88 11.84
C THR A 215 -10.47 17.00 11.45
N ASP A 216 -10.53 18.12 12.19
CA ASP A 216 -9.48 19.15 12.19
C ASP A 216 -8.24 18.56 12.88
N TRP A 217 -7.26 18.16 12.07
CA TRP A 217 -6.05 17.45 12.51
C TRP A 217 -5.21 18.25 13.51
N ASN A 218 -5.43 19.57 13.60
CA ASN A 218 -4.80 20.43 14.60
C ASN A 218 -5.21 20.11 16.04
N ASN A 219 -6.26 19.30 16.27
CA ASN A 219 -6.83 19.06 17.60
C ASN A 219 -6.74 17.60 18.09
N ILE A 220 -6.17 16.67 17.32
CA ILE A 220 -6.00 15.29 17.79
C ILE A 220 -4.72 15.21 18.63
N LYS A 221 -4.87 15.33 19.95
CA LYS A 221 -3.84 14.86 20.88
C LYS A 221 -3.81 13.33 20.83
N ILE A 222 -2.90 12.79 20.03
CA ILE A 222 -2.57 11.37 20.09
C ILE A 222 -1.86 11.13 21.43
N GLY A 223 -2.53 10.40 22.32
CA GLY A 223 -1.99 9.97 23.60
C GLY A 223 -2.55 10.73 24.79
N SER A 224 -3.72 10.32 25.28
CA SER A 224 -3.95 10.33 26.73
C SER A 224 -3.99 8.88 27.19
N ARG A 225 -2.92 8.51 27.89
CA ARG A 225 -2.82 7.33 28.73
C ARG A 225 -4.07 7.31 29.61
N LEU A 226 -4.90 6.26 29.52
CA LEU A 226 -5.92 6.01 30.53
C LEU A 226 -5.14 5.66 31.81
N GLU A 227 -5.24 6.53 32.82
CA GLU A 227 -4.90 6.20 34.20
C GLU A 227 -5.84 5.12 34.74
#